data_AF-E6JZX4-F1
#
_entry.id   AF-E6JZX4-F1
#
_cell.length_a   1.000
_cell.length_b   1.000
_cell.length_c   1.000
_cell.angle_alpha   90.00
_cell.angle_beta   90.00
_cell.angle_gamma   90.00
#
_symmetry.space_group_name_H-M   'P 1'
#
loop_
_entity.id
_entity.type
_entity.pdbx_description
1 polymer ?
#
loop_
_entity_poly.entity_id
_entity_poly.type
_entity_poly.pdbx_seq_one_letter_code
_entity_poly.pdbx_strand_id
1 'polypeptide(L)'
;MAYAAKDIEQSERVRPRTWLRIVSERLSTVRYIFVVTIEDQLPTVNERAALEYADAVLLGWPQGESKDVRDIPEEELAAVSADIASVESCIDLFRQGEKDSDADRMADLLKEISQYVAHVRKAYQPDFLLPTYEEIKSYVEKEWQDDMDKIESDAQEYLDSQEQGMAGEVLAKAQEEESAPQDEAAAQQGKSADKDR
;
A
#
# COMPACT_ATOMS: atom_id res chain seq x y z
N MET A 1 -21.24 -19.12 -2.89
CA MET A 1 -22.20 -19.90 -2.08
C MET A 1 -22.53 -18.99 -0.91
N ALA A 2 -23.72 -18.41 -0.88
CA ALA A 2 -24.16 -17.65 0.27
C ALA A 2 -24.65 -18.63 1.34
N TYR A 3 -24.04 -18.62 2.52
CA TYR A 3 -24.54 -19.36 3.67
C TYR A 3 -25.64 -18.54 4.34
N ALA A 4 -26.81 -19.13 4.57
CA ALA A 4 -27.84 -18.46 5.34
C ALA A 4 -27.42 -18.39 6.81
N ALA A 5 -27.73 -17.28 7.49
CA ALA A 5 -27.41 -17.09 8.91
C ALA A 5 -27.87 -18.27 9.79
N LYS A 6 -29.05 -18.83 9.52
CA LYS A 6 -29.56 -20.00 10.25
C LYS A 6 -28.72 -21.27 10.07
N ASP A 7 -28.13 -21.47 8.90
CA ASP A 7 -27.25 -22.61 8.64
C ASP A 7 -25.92 -22.42 9.37
N ILE A 8 -25.44 -21.17 9.44
CA ILE A 8 -24.25 -20.78 10.22
C ILE A 8 -24.49 -21.07 11.70
N GLU A 9 -25.60 -20.59 12.29
CA GLU A 9 -25.96 -20.88 13.68
C GLU A 9 -26.00 -22.39 13.96
N GLN A 10 -26.69 -23.15 13.11
CA GLN A 10 -26.81 -24.59 13.29
C GLN A 10 -25.46 -25.30 13.22
N SER A 11 -24.61 -24.90 12.27
CA SER A 11 -23.28 -25.49 12.12
C SER A 11 -22.38 -25.17 13.32
N GLU A 12 -22.48 -23.97 13.89
CA GLU A 12 -21.72 -23.58 15.08
C GLU A 12 -22.17 -24.36 16.32
N ARG A 13 -23.48 -24.62 16.48
CA ARG A 13 -23.98 -25.48 17.57
C ARG A 13 -23.50 -26.94 17.46
N VAL A 14 -23.31 -27.45 16.24
CA VAL A 14 -22.88 -28.83 16.00
C VAL A 14 -21.36 -28.99 16.03
N ARG A 15 -20.62 -27.99 15.53
CA ARG A 15 -19.16 -27.95 15.51
C ARG A 15 -18.68 -26.54 15.88
N PRO A 16 -18.56 -26.24 17.18
CA PRO A 16 -18.09 -24.95 17.64
C PRO A 16 -16.75 -24.57 17.03
N ARG A 17 -16.53 -23.27 16.85
CA ARG A 17 -15.29 -22.64 16.35
C ARG A 17 -14.93 -23.01 14.92
N THR A 18 -15.83 -23.66 14.19
CA THR A 18 -15.60 -23.95 12.77
C THR A 18 -15.46 -22.64 11.98
N TRP A 19 -16.29 -21.65 12.31
CA TRP A 19 -16.29 -20.37 11.62
C TRP A 19 -15.08 -19.51 11.92
N LEU A 20 -14.45 -19.65 13.09
CA LEU A 20 -13.18 -19.01 13.41
C LEU A 20 -12.09 -19.32 12.37
N ARG A 21 -12.03 -20.56 11.88
CA ARG A 21 -11.09 -20.94 10.81
C ARG A 21 -11.55 -20.45 9.44
N ILE A 22 -12.84 -20.61 9.14
CA ILE A 22 -13.36 -20.28 7.81
C ILE A 22 -13.21 -18.78 7.52
N VAL A 23 -13.57 -17.90 8.46
CA VAL A 23 -13.54 -16.45 8.21
C VAL A 23 -12.11 -15.92 8.02
N SER A 24 -11.11 -16.50 8.68
CA SER A 24 -9.71 -16.12 8.44
C SER A 24 -9.19 -16.62 7.12
N GLU A 25 -9.58 -17.83 6.70
CA GLU A 25 -9.27 -18.35 5.35
C GLU A 25 -9.91 -17.47 4.27
N ARG A 26 -11.15 -17.01 4.49
CA ARG A 26 -11.84 -16.07 3.60
C ARG A 26 -11.11 -14.74 3.49
N LEU A 27 -10.81 -14.09 4.62
CA LEU A 27 -10.11 -12.82 4.64
C LEU A 27 -8.71 -12.94 4.01
N SER A 28 -7.96 -13.99 4.35
CA SER A 28 -6.64 -14.24 3.78
C SER A 28 -6.67 -14.38 2.26
N THR A 29 -7.72 -15.01 1.73
CA THR A 29 -7.89 -15.18 0.27
C THR A 29 -8.16 -13.85 -0.43
N VAL A 30 -9.15 -13.08 0.03
CA VAL A 30 -9.47 -11.79 -0.61
C VAL A 30 -8.36 -10.76 -0.44
N ARG A 31 -7.67 -10.78 0.69
CA ARG A 31 -6.47 -9.97 0.92
C ARG A 31 -5.39 -10.28 -0.12
N TYR A 32 -5.09 -11.56 -0.34
CA TYR A 32 -4.09 -11.97 -1.33
C TYR A 32 -4.46 -11.52 -2.74
N ILE A 33 -5.72 -11.69 -3.14
CA ILE A 33 -6.21 -11.22 -4.44
C ILE A 33 -6.05 -9.70 -4.55
N PHE A 34 -6.39 -8.97 -3.49
CA PHE A 34 -6.26 -7.52 -3.47
C PHE A 34 -4.81 -7.04 -3.63
N VAL A 35 -3.85 -7.68 -2.93
CA VAL A 35 -2.41 -7.39 -3.08
C VAL A 35 -1.99 -7.48 -4.55
N VAL A 36 -2.36 -8.55 -5.23
CA VAL A 36 -2.03 -8.74 -6.65
C VAL A 36 -2.72 -7.70 -7.55
N THR A 37 -3.90 -7.22 -7.15
CA THR A 37 -4.65 -6.22 -7.93
C THR A 37 -3.96 -4.85 -7.93
N ILE A 38 -3.36 -4.47 -6.81
CA ILE A 38 -2.72 -3.16 -6.64
C ILE A 38 -1.19 -3.18 -6.88
N GLU A 39 -0.59 -4.34 -7.19
CA GLU A 39 0.87 -4.54 -7.26
C GLU A 39 1.56 -3.66 -8.33
N ASP A 40 0.90 -3.46 -9.47
CA ASP A 40 1.48 -2.73 -10.61
C ASP A 40 1.34 -1.19 -10.50
N GLN A 41 0.65 -0.70 -9.47
CA GLN A 41 0.37 0.73 -9.28
C GLN A 41 0.88 1.21 -7.93
N LEU A 42 1.12 2.53 -7.83
CA LEU A 42 1.33 3.14 -6.52
C LEU A 42 -0.03 3.17 -5.80
N PRO A 43 -0.22 2.43 -4.70
CA PRO A 43 -1.52 2.33 -4.07
C PRO A 43 -1.91 3.66 -3.45
N THR A 44 -3.21 3.96 -3.46
CA THR A 44 -3.77 5.07 -2.70
C THR A 44 -3.67 4.78 -1.20
N VAL A 45 -3.81 5.83 -0.39
CA VAL A 45 -3.94 5.70 1.07
C VAL A 45 -5.07 4.75 1.46
N ASN A 46 -6.22 4.79 0.77
CA ASN A 46 -7.37 3.93 1.10
C ASN A 46 -7.05 2.45 0.80
N GLU A 47 -6.44 2.18 -0.35
CA GLU A 47 -6.00 0.83 -0.73
C GLU A 47 -4.98 0.28 0.26
N ARG A 48 -3.97 1.08 0.62
CA ARG A 48 -2.96 0.70 1.63
C ARG A 48 -3.60 0.46 3.00
N ALA A 49 -4.47 1.36 3.45
CA ALA A 49 -5.14 1.23 4.74
C ALA A 49 -6.05 0.00 4.82
N ALA A 50 -6.78 -0.33 3.75
CA ALA A 50 -7.60 -1.54 3.68
C ALA A 50 -6.74 -2.81 3.81
N LEU A 51 -5.59 -2.85 3.14
CA LEU A 51 -4.66 -3.96 3.22
C LEU A 51 -4.02 -4.10 4.61
N GLU A 52 -3.52 -3.00 5.17
CA GLU A 52 -2.92 -2.95 6.51
C GLU A 52 -3.93 -3.34 7.60
N TYR A 53 -5.20 -2.95 7.42
CA TYR A 53 -6.26 -3.34 8.34
C TYR A 53 -6.58 -4.84 8.27
N ALA A 54 -6.65 -5.41 7.06
CA ALA A 54 -6.80 -6.85 6.88
C ALA A 54 -5.64 -7.62 7.54
N ASP A 55 -4.41 -7.12 7.39
CA ASP A 55 -3.23 -7.67 8.05
C ASP A 55 -3.32 -7.60 9.58
N ALA A 56 -3.70 -6.46 10.13
CA ALA A 56 -3.86 -6.28 11.57
C ALA A 56 -4.92 -7.22 12.15
N VAL A 57 -6.03 -7.44 11.43
CA VAL A 57 -7.09 -8.37 11.82
C VAL A 57 -6.62 -9.83 11.79
N LEU A 58 -5.77 -10.20 10.83
CA LEU A 58 -5.20 -11.56 10.73
C LEU A 58 -4.00 -11.79 11.66
N LEU A 59 -3.35 -10.73 12.13
CA LEU A 59 -2.16 -10.83 12.94
C LEU A 59 -2.43 -11.62 14.24
N GLY A 60 -1.63 -12.66 14.46
CA GLY A 60 -1.77 -13.53 15.64
C GLY A 60 -3.09 -14.30 15.69
N TRP A 61 -3.72 -14.61 14.54
CA TRP A 61 -4.97 -15.37 14.52
C TRP A 61 -4.84 -16.67 15.32
N PRO A 62 -5.79 -16.96 16.23
CA PRO A 62 -5.67 -18.10 17.13
C PRO A 62 -5.98 -19.43 16.44
N GLN A 63 -5.49 -20.51 17.04
CA GLN A 63 -6.00 -21.86 16.74
C GLN A 63 -7.28 -22.12 17.55
N GLY A 64 -8.21 -22.91 17.01
CA GLY A 64 -9.50 -23.18 17.66
C GLY A 64 -9.40 -23.79 19.07
N GLU A 65 -8.33 -24.56 19.32
CA GLU A 65 -8.06 -25.19 20.63
C GLU A 65 -7.30 -24.29 21.62
N SER A 66 -7.03 -23.03 21.25
CA SER A 66 -6.30 -22.11 22.11
C SER A 66 -7.11 -21.73 23.36
N LYS A 67 -6.41 -21.50 24.48
CA LYS A 67 -7.05 -21.25 25.79
C LYS A 67 -7.80 -19.92 25.87
N ASP A 68 -7.38 -18.97 25.05
CA ASP A 68 -7.97 -17.64 24.89
C ASP A 68 -9.14 -17.63 23.89
N VAL A 69 -9.47 -18.77 23.29
CA VAL A 69 -10.64 -18.96 22.43
C VAL A 69 -11.78 -19.59 23.23
N ARG A 70 -12.91 -18.87 23.32
CA ARG A 70 -14.16 -19.38 23.88
C ARG A 70 -15.12 -19.82 22.79
N ASP A 71 -16.15 -20.58 23.17
CA ASP A 71 -17.31 -20.79 22.30
C ASP A 71 -18.17 -19.53 22.26
N ILE A 72 -18.89 -19.30 21.15
CA ILE A 72 -19.80 -18.16 21.02
C ILE A 72 -21.03 -18.40 21.92
N PRO A 73 -21.38 -17.47 22.83
CA PRO A 73 -22.61 -17.56 23.61
C PRO A 73 -23.86 -17.51 22.72
N GLU A 74 -24.94 -18.17 23.15
CA GLU A 74 -26.19 -18.25 22.39
C GLU A 74 -26.79 -16.85 22.11
N GLU A 75 -26.62 -15.89 23.02
CA GLU A 75 -27.05 -14.51 22.87
C GLU A 75 -26.28 -13.70 21.83
N GLU A 76 -25.02 -14.07 21.53
CA GLU A 76 -24.18 -13.44 20.52
C GLU A 76 -24.30 -14.13 19.15
N LEU A 77 -24.74 -15.39 19.14
CA LEU A 77 -24.70 -16.28 17.97
C LEU A 77 -25.44 -15.72 16.75
N ALA A 78 -26.61 -15.09 16.96
CA ALA A 78 -27.37 -14.50 15.87
C ALA A 78 -26.63 -13.32 15.20
N ALA A 79 -25.96 -12.48 16.00
CA ALA A 79 -25.19 -11.34 15.50
C ALA A 79 -23.94 -11.83 14.74
N VAL A 80 -23.19 -12.76 15.33
CA VAL A 80 -22.00 -13.33 14.68
C VAL A 80 -22.36 -14.05 13.38
N SER A 81 -23.49 -14.76 13.35
CA SER A 81 -23.96 -15.43 12.13
C SER A 81 -24.36 -14.44 11.03
N ALA A 82 -24.88 -13.26 11.41
CA ALA A 82 -25.16 -12.18 10.46
C ALA A 82 -23.86 -11.55 9.92
N ASP A 83 -22.85 -11.35 10.77
CA ASP A 83 -21.52 -10.89 10.33
C ASP A 83 -20.89 -11.88 9.34
N ILE A 84 -20.93 -13.18 9.62
CA ILE A 84 -20.40 -14.22 8.72
C ILE A 84 -21.16 -14.24 7.37
N ALA A 85 -22.50 -14.10 7.40
CA ALA A 85 -23.28 -13.98 6.17
C ALA A 85 -22.91 -12.72 5.37
N SER A 86 -22.60 -11.62 6.07
CA SER A 86 -22.16 -10.37 5.47
C SER A 86 -20.78 -10.49 4.84
N VAL A 87 -19.84 -11.22 5.46
CA VAL A 87 -18.54 -11.58 4.86
C VAL A 87 -18.75 -12.25 3.50
N GLU A 88 -19.58 -13.29 3.41
CA GLU A 88 -19.80 -14.00 2.15
C GLU A 88 -20.47 -13.12 1.09
N SER A 89 -21.42 -12.27 1.49
CA SER A 89 -22.06 -11.30 0.59
C SER A 89 -21.05 -10.27 0.06
N CYS A 90 -20.19 -9.73 0.92
CA CYS A 90 -19.15 -8.80 0.52
C CYS A 90 -18.10 -9.47 -0.37
N ILE A 91 -17.77 -10.74 -0.17
CA ILE A 91 -16.87 -11.51 -1.05
C ILE A 91 -17.47 -11.66 -2.45
N ASP A 92 -18.77 -11.89 -2.56
CA ASP A 92 -19.43 -11.96 -3.88
C ASP A 92 -19.39 -10.61 -4.61
N LEU A 93 -19.52 -9.49 -3.88
CA LEU A 93 -19.32 -8.15 -4.43
C LEU A 93 -17.84 -7.86 -4.75
N PHE A 94 -16.90 -8.37 -3.95
CA PHE A 94 -15.47 -8.17 -4.13
C PHE A 94 -15.01 -8.83 -5.43
N ARG A 95 -15.49 -10.05 -5.69
CA ARG A 95 -15.30 -10.75 -6.97
C ARG A 95 -15.86 -9.99 -8.17
N GLN A 96 -16.90 -9.21 -7.97
CA GLN A 96 -17.43 -8.37 -9.05
C GLN A 96 -16.51 -7.16 -9.28
N GLY A 97 -16.02 -6.51 -8.21
CA GLY A 97 -15.00 -5.46 -8.31
C GLY A 97 -13.73 -5.94 -9.02
N GLU A 98 -13.27 -7.16 -8.72
CA GLU A 98 -12.13 -7.79 -9.41
C GLU A 98 -12.37 -7.90 -10.92
N LYS A 99 -13.54 -8.40 -11.34
CA LYS A 99 -13.90 -8.52 -12.76
C LYS A 99 -13.98 -7.17 -13.47
N ASP A 100 -14.43 -6.15 -12.74
CA ASP A 100 -14.58 -4.80 -13.25
C ASP A 100 -13.26 -4.01 -13.18
N SER A 101 -12.18 -4.59 -12.63
CA SER A 101 -10.89 -3.95 -12.37
C SER A 101 -11.02 -2.66 -11.54
N ASP A 102 -11.94 -2.69 -10.57
CA ASP A 102 -12.29 -1.56 -9.71
C ASP A 102 -11.59 -1.71 -8.34
N ALA A 103 -10.33 -1.27 -8.29
CA ALA A 103 -9.48 -1.41 -7.11
C ALA A 103 -10.00 -0.60 -5.91
N ASP A 104 -10.54 0.60 -6.12
CA ASP A 104 -11.15 1.42 -5.08
C ASP A 104 -12.32 0.70 -4.42
N ARG A 105 -13.22 0.13 -5.23
CA ARG A 105 -14.33 -0.68 -4.70
C ARG A 105 -13.85 -1.92 -3.97
N MET A 106 -12.81 -2.57 -4.48
CA MET A 106 -12.21 -3.73 -3.80
C MET A 106 -11.60 -3.33 -2.45
N ALA A 107 -10.99 -2.14 -2.33
CA ALA A 107 -10.47 -1.62 -1.07
C ALA A 107 -11.58 -1.42 -0.04
N ASP A 108 -12.68 -0.77 -0.44
CA ASP A 108 -13.83 -0.56 0.43
C ASP A 108 -14.44 -1.90 0.88
N LEU A 109 -14.55 -2.87 -0.03
CA LEU A 109 -15.06 -4.20 0.31
C LEU A 109 -14.09 -4.99 1.19
N LEU A 110 -12.78 -4.88 0.99
CA LEU A 110 -11.78 -5.51 1.86
C LEU A 110 -11.84 -4.94 3.27
N LYS A 111 -12.03 -3.62 3.41
CA LYS A 111 -12.30 -2.97 4.70
C LYS A 111 -13.54 -3.58 5.36
N GLU A 112 -14.68 -3.63 4.67
CA GLU A 112 -15.94 -4.17 5.25
C GLU A 112 -15.79 -5.64 5.65
N ILE A 113 -15.17 -6.48 4.79
CA ILE A 113 -14.88 -7.88 5.11
C ILE A 113 -14.01 -7.98 6.36
N SER A 114 -12.96 -7.17 6.46
CA SER A 114 -12.06 -7.13 7.62
C SER A 114 -12.78 -6.72 8.89
N GLN A 115 -13.71 -5.76 8.83
CA GLN A 115 -14.52 -5.32 9.97
C GLN A 115 -15.42 -6.45 10.48
N TYR A 116 -16.15 -7.13 9.59
CA TYR A 116 -16.96 -8.28 9.98
C TYR A 116 -16.12 -9.41 10.56
N VAL A 117 -14.96 -9.71 9.96
CA VAL A 117 -14.02 -10.72 10.48
C VAL A 117 -13.47 -10.33 11.85
N ALA A 118 -13.21 -9.04 12.08
CA ALA A 118 -12.80 -8.52 13.38
C ALA A 118 -13.90 -8.70 14.44
N HIS A 119 -15.17 -8.46 14.11
CA HIS A 119 -16.30 -8.72 15.00
C HIS A 119 -16.43 -10.20 15.34
N VAL A 120 -16.32 -11.09 14.34
CA VAL A 120 -16.32 -12.54 14.54
C VAL A 120 -15.17 -12.96 15.45
N ARG A 121 -13.95 -12.45 15.21
CA ARG A 121 -12.79 -12.72 16.07
C ARG A 121 -13.03 -12.26 17.50
N LYS A 122 -13.63 -11.08 17.69
CA LYS A 122 -13.94 -10.54 19.02
C LYS A 122 -14.91 -11.42 19.80
N ALA A 123 -15.88 -12.04 19.12
CA ALA A 123 -16.78 -12.99 19.77
C ALA A 123 -16.02 -14.21 20.32
N TYR A 124 -15.05 -14.74 19.56
CA TYR A 124 -14.20 -15.87 19.99
C TYR A 124 -13.09 -15.49 20.98
N GLN A 125 -12.51 -14.29 20.87
CA GLN A 125 -11.42 -13.77 21.70
C GLN A 125 -11.76 -12.35 22.22
N PRO A 126 -12.64 -12.22 23.22
CA PRO A 126 -13.10 -10.92 23.70
C PRO A 126 -12.00 -10.05 24.31
N ASP A 127 -10.95 -10.66 24.84
CA ASP A 127 -9.83 -9.94 25.47
C ASP A 127 -8.73 -9.55 24.46
N PHE A 128 -8.78 -10.07 23.23
CA PHE A 128 -7.82 -9.67 22.20
C PHE A 128 -8.12 -8.25 21.72
N LEU A 129 -7.07 -7.41 21.68
CA LEU A 129 -7.17 -6.04 21.22
C LEU A 129 -7.01 -6.01 19.70
N LEU A 130 -8.03 -5.52 19.02
CA LEU A 130 -8.00 -5.28 17.59
C LEU A 130 -8.01 -3.77 17.37
N PRO A 131 -7.17 -3.24 16.48
CA PRO A 131 -7.31 -1.86 16.06
C PRO A 131 -8.60 -1.69 15.27
N THR A 132 -9.06 -0.45 15.20
CA THR A 132 -10.12 -0.02 14.31
C THR A 132 -9.54 0.35 12.94
N TYR A 133 -10.40 0.37 11.92
CA TYR A 133 -9.99 0.85 10.60
C TYR A 133 -9.48 2.30 10.65
N GLU A 134 -10.13 3.18 11.40
CA GLU A 134 -9.74 4.58 11.48
C GLU A 134 -8.37 4.77 12.14
N GLU A 135 -8.03 3.96 13.14
CA GLU A 135 -6.69 3.97 13.74
C GLU A 135 -5.62 3.56 12.73
N ILE A 136 -5.86 2.50 11.95
CA ILE A 136 -4.94 2.06 10.90
C ILE A 136 -4.85 3.09 9.78
N LYS A 137 -5.98 3.61 9.30
CA LYS A 137 -6.02 4.61 8.24
C LYS A 137 -5.28 5.88 8.63
N SER A 138 -5.48 6.38 9.84
CA SER A 138 -4.76 7.56 10.36
C SER A 138 -3.25 7.32 10.41
N TYR A 139 -2.82 6.10 10.79
CA TYR A 139 -1.42 5.72 10.79
C TYR A 139 -0.84 5.70 9.37
N VAL A 140 -1.55 5.07 8.42
CA VAL A 140 -1.15 4.99 7.01
C VAL A 140 -1.10 6.37 6.35
N GLU A 141 -2.08 7.24 6.61
CA GLU A 141 -2.10 8.62 6.13
C GLU A 141 -0.87 9.39 6.58
N LYS A 142 -0.49 9.22 7.85
CA LYS A 142 0.70 9.87 8.40
C LYS A 142 1.98 9.36 7.74
N GLU A 143 2.17 8.05 7.66
CA GLU A 143 3.36 7.45 7.02
C GLU A 143 3.45 7.87 5.55
N TRP A 144 2.32 7.93 4.85
CA TRP A 144 2.26 8.42 3.48
C TRP A 144 2.73 9.87 3.36
N GLN A 145 2.25 10.76 4.24
CA GLN A 145 2.68 12.16 4.25
C GLN A 145 4.18 12.28 4.52
N ASP A 146 4.68 11.55 5.52
CA ASP A 146 6.11 11.53 5.88
C ASP A 146 6.97 11.03 4.70
N ASP A 147 6.50 10.01 3.96
CA ASP A 147 7.16 9.49 2.76
C ASP A 147 7.17 10.51 1.61
N MET A 148 6.06 11.20 1.37
CA MET A 148 5.96 12.22 0.32
C MET A 148 6.86 13.43 0.60
N ASP A 149 6.85 13.93 1.84
CA ASP A 149 7.71 15.05 2.27
C ASP A 149 9.20 14.70 2.05
N LYS A 150 9.58 13.45 2.31
CA LYS A 150 10.94 12.97 2.10
C LYS A 150 11.31 12.89 0.62
N ILE A 151 10.41 12.39 -0.23
CA ILE A 151 10.64 12.34 -1.69
C ILE A 151 10.80 13.75 -2.26
N GLU A 152 9.97 14.71 -1.82
CA GLU A 152 10.09 16.11 -2.25
C GLU A 152 11.42 16.72 -1.83
N SER A 153 11.85 16.48 -0.59
CA SER A 153 13.16 16.92 -0.09
C SER A 153 14.31 16.31 -0.89
N ASP A 154 14.30 15.00 -1.11
CA ASP A 154 15.35 14.29 -1.86
C ASP A 154 15.40 14.74 -3.33
N ALA A 155 14.22 14.98 -3.94
CA ALA A 155 14.14 15.50 -5.30
C ALA A 155 14.70 16.91 -5.42
N GLN A 156 14.44 17.79 -4.44
CA GLN A 156 15.00 19.14 -4.41
C GLN A 156 16.52 19.11 -4.26
N GLU A 157 17.05 18.30 -3.35
CA GLU A 157 18.50 18.14 -3.18
C GLU A 157 19.17 17.63 -4.47
N TYR A 158 18.53 16.68 -5.16
CA TYR A 158 19.01 16.19 -6.45
C TYR A 158 19.04 17.29 -7.52
N LEU A 159 17.97 18.09 -7.64
CA LEU A 159 17.92 19.19 -8.61
C LEU A 159 18.95 20.28 -8.28
N ASP A 160 19.10 20.66 -7.01
CA ASP A 160 20.09 21.65 -6.58
C ASP A 160 21.52 21.17 -6.89
N SER A 161 21.80 19.87 -6.72
CA SER A 161 23.11 19.28 -7.05
C SER A 161 23.39 19.28 -8.56
N GLN A 162 22.37 19.03 -9.40
CA GLN A 162 22.45 19.12 -10.86
C GLN A 162 22.70 20.56 -11.32
N GLU A 163 22.00 21.54 -10.74
CA GLU A 163 22.18 22.96 -11.04
C GLU A 163 23.59 23.44 -10.66
N GLN A 164 24.09 23.05 -9.48
CA GLN A 164 25.46 23.37 -9.05
C GLN A 164 26.51 22.70 -9.93
N GLY A 165 26.28 21.45 -10.36
CA GLY A 165 27.14 20.73 -11.30
C GLY A 165 27.20 21.39 -12.67
N MET A 166 26.05 21.76 -13.24
CA MET A 166 25.97 22.49 -14.51
C MET A 166 26.59 23.89 -14.41
N ALA A 167 26.34 24.62 -13.32
CA ALA A 167 26.96 25.92 -13.09
C ALA A 167 28.50 25.81 -12.99
N GLY A 168 29.00 24.77 -12.33
CA GLY A 168 30.42 24.46 -12.25
C GLY A 168 31.07 24.12 -13.59
N GLU A 169 30.41 23.31 -14.43
CA GLU A 169 30.89 22.98 -15.78
C GLU A 169 30.88 24.19 -16.73
N VAL A 170 29.86 25.06 -16.65
CA VAL A 170 29.80 26.29 -17.46
C VAL A 170 30.91 27.26 -17.05
N LEU A 171 31.19 27.38 -15.74
CA LEU A 171 32.31 28.19 -15.26
C LEU A 171 33.66 27.62 -15.67
N ALA A 172 33.85 26.30 -15.59
CA ALA A 172 35.08 25.64 -16.00
C ALA A 172 35.34 25.81 -17.51
N LYS A 173 34.32 25.65 -18.35
CA LYS A 173 34.42 25.89 -19.81
C LYS A 173 34.71 27.36 -20.13
N ALA A 174 34.07 28.30 -19.45
CA ALA A 174 34.35 29.72 -19.64
C ALA A 174 35.81 30.06 -19.27
N GLN A 175 36.35 29.46 -18.21
CA GLN A 175 37.75 29.63 -17.81
C GLN A 175 38.73 28.95 -18.77
N GLU A 176 38.38 27.79 -19.34
CA GLU A 176 39.19 27.12 -20.37
C GLU A 176 39.20 27.89 -21.69
N GLU A 177 38.07 28.45 -22.11
CA GLU A 177 37.97 29.31 -23.32
C GLU A 177 38.73 30.63 -23.14
N GLU A 178 38.72 31.22 -21.94
CA GLU A 178 39.47 32.45 -21.62
C GLU A 178 40.99 32.20 -21.49
N SER A 179 41.40 30.96 -21.22
CA SER A 179 42.80 30.54 -21.08
C SER A 179 43.41 30.00 -22.39
N ALA A 180 42.64 29.87 -23.47
CA ALA A 180 43.13 29.38 -24.75
C ALA A 180 44.07 30.42 -25.42
N PRO A 181 45.30 30.06 -25.82
CA PRO A 181 46.25 31.01 -26.38
C PRO A 181 45.80 31.48 -27.77
N GLN A 182 45.60 32.79 -27.94
CA GLN A 182 45.47 33.44 -29.25
C GLN A 182 46.83 33.50 -29.94
N ASP A 183 47.22 32.41 -30.61
CA ASP A 183 48.44 32.37 -31.42
C ASP A 183 48.09 32.42 -32.91
N GLU A 184 47.65 33.59 -33.39
CA GLU A 184 47.54 33.87 -34.82
C GLU A 184 47.54 35.39 -35.10
N ALA A 185 48.72 36.03 -35.13
CA ALA A 185 49.03 37.18 -36.01
C ALA A 185 50.43 37.77 -35.74
N ALA A 186 51.51 37.08 -36.11
CA ALA A 186 52.82 37.74 -36.24
C ALA A 186 53.82 36.98 -37.13
N ALA A 187 53.46 36.65 -38.37
CA ALA A 187 54.45 36.13 -39.32
C ALA A 187 54.12 36.49 -40.77
N GLN A 188 54.23 37.77 -41.14
CA GLN A 188 54.48 38.17 -42.54
C GLN A 188 54.91 39.65 -42.64
N GLN A 189 56.15 39.96 -42.26
CA GLN A 189 56.89 41.07 -42.88
C GLN A 189 58.33 40.63 -43.13
N GLY A 190 58.57 40.17 -44.36
CA GLY A 190 59.89 39.81 -44.86
C GLY A 190 59.91 39.74 -46.37
N LYS A 191 60.49 40.79 -46.97
CA LYS A 191 61.03 40.89 -48.35
C LYS A 191 60.03 41.02 -49.51
N SER A 192 59.97 42.23 -50.06
CA SER A 192 60.08 42.40 -51.51
C SER A 192 61.27 43.32 -51.79
N ALA A 193 62.31 42.76 -52.39
CA ALA A 193 63.35 43.52 -53.05
C ALA A 193 62.95 43.61 -54.53
N ASP A 194 62.90 44.82 -55.09
CA ASP A 194 63.33 44.94 -56.47
C ASP A 194 63.94 46.31 -56.76
N LYS A 195 64.85 46.23 -57.70
CA LYS A 195 65.90 47.09 -58.17
C LYS A 195 65.31 48.02 -59.22
N ASP A 196 65.50 49.32 -59.08
CA ASP A 196 65.55 50.20 -60.25
C ASP A 196 66.39 51.45 -59.95
N ARG A 197 67.47 51.54 -60.75
CA ARG A 197 68.38 52.68 -60.99
C ARG A 197 69.47 53.04 -59.98
#